data_AF-W4VKH8-F1
#
_entry.id   AF-W4VKH8-F1
#
_cell.length_a   1.000
_cell.length_b   1.000
_cell.length_c   1.000
_cell.angle_alpha   90.00
_cell.angle_beta   90.00
_cell.angle_gamma   90.00
#
_symmetry.space_group_name_H-M   'P 1'
#
loop_
_entity.id
_entity.type
_entity.pdbx_description
1 polymer ?
#
loop_
_entity_poly.entity_id
_entity_poly.type
_entity_poly.pdbx_seq_one_letter_code
_entity_poly.pdbx_strand_id
1 'polypeptide(L)'
;MRTITDIAVIQQDEKIIIRVRGTGFLYNMVRIIVGTLLEVGGLGTRKPEEIAEIIHVKDRSKAGNTAPAQGGLYLWKVFYEEKS
;
A
#
# COMPACT_ATOMS: atom_id res chain seq x y z
N MET A 1 -8.70 5.30 -13.93
CA MET A 1 -8.90 5.42 -12.47
C MET A 1 -8.82 4.04 -11.85
N ARG A 2 -8.11 3.87 -10.73
CA ARG A 2 -8.01 2.60 -9.98
C ARG A 2 -8.57 2.84 -8.58
N THR A 3 -9.19 1.82 -7.98
CA THR A 3 -9.84 1.95 -6.68
C THR A 3 -9.25 0.92 -5.73
N ILE A 4 -8.69 1.39 -4.61
CA ILE A 4 -8.40 0.54 -3.45
C ILE A 4 -9.70 0.39 -2.68
N THR A 5 -10.16 -0.85 -2.53
CA THR A 5 -11.41 -1.17 -1.82
C THR A 5 -11.15 -1.49 -0.35
N ASP A 6 -9.95 -1.98 -0.03
CA ASP A 6 -9.57 -2.34 1.34
C ASP A 6 -8.05 -2.24 1.52
N ILE A 7 -7.63 -1.75 2.69
CA ILE A 7 -6.24 -1.80 3.14
C ILE A 7 -6.21 -2.19 4.61
N ALA A 8 -5.43 -3.21 4.94
CA ALA A 8 -5.32 -3.73 6.30
C ALA A 8 -3.86 -3.94 6.68
N VAL A 9 -3.52 -3.57 7.92
CA VAL A 9 -2.24 -3.89 8.56
C VAL A 9 -2.52 -4.96 9.60
N ILE A 10 -1.92 -6.14 9.43
CA ILE A 10 -2.21 -7.33 10.22
C ILE A 10 -0.90 -7.78 10.86
N GLN A 11 -0.86 -7.89 12.18
CA GLN A 11 0.25 -8.53 12.88
C GLN A 11 -0.01 -10.04 12.97
N GLN A 12 0.92 -10.84 12.46
CA GLN A 12 0.93 -12.29 12.59
C GLN A 12 2.30 -12.71 13.11
N ASP A 13 2.34 -13.20 14.36
CA ASP A 13 3.58 -13.52 15.06
C ASP A 13 4.56 -12.34 15.03
N GLU A 14 5.78 -12.57 14.52
CA GLU A 14 6.83 -11.57 14.35
C GLU A 14 6.75 -10.81 13.01
N LYS A 15 5.67 -10.98 12.24
CA LYS A 15 5.50 -10.39 10.91
C LYS A 15 4.37 -9.36 10.88
N ILE A 16 4.61 -8.27 10.18
CA ILE A 16 3.57 -7.32 9.78
C ILE A 16 3.20 -7.58 8.31
N ILE A 17 1.92 -7.87 8.08
CA ILE A 17 1.35 -8.10 6.76
C ILE A 17 0.51 -6.89 6.38
N ILE A 18 0.89 -6.23 5.29
CA ILE A 18 0.08 -5.16 4.70
C ILE A 18 -0.68 -5.75 3.52
N ARG A 19 -2.00 -5.88 3.67
CA ARG A 19 -2.87 -6.40 2.63
C ARG A 19 -3.57 -5.24 1.94
N VAL A 20 -3.44 -5.18 0.61
CA VAL A 20 -4.10 -4.17 -0.23
C VAL A 20 -5.01 -4.87 -1.24
N ARG A 21 -6.28 -4.49 -1.28
CA ARG A 21 -7.27 -4.98 -2.24
C ARG A 21 -7.81 -3.84 -3.08
N GLY A 22 -8.00 -4.06 -4.37
CA GLY A 22 -8.56 -3.06 -5.27
C GLY A 22 -8.95 -3.64 -6.62
N THR A 23 -9.55 -2.79 -7.46
CA THR A 23 -9.97 -3.13 -8.83
C THR A 23 -8.79 -3.22 -9.81
N GLY A 24 -7.60 -2.80 -9.37
CA GLY A 24 -6.35 -2.87 -10.12
C GLY A 24 -5.35 -1.88 -9.53
N PHE A 25 -4.07 -2.03 -9.88
CA PHE A 25 -3.00 -1.20 -9.35
C PHE A 25 -2.17 -0.61 -10.49
N LEU A 26 -1.68 0.62 -10.30
CA LEU A 26 -0.69 1.23 -11.20
C LEU A 26 0.71 0.70 -10.91
N TYR A 27 1.65 0.95 -11.82
CA TYR A 27 3.05 0.57 -11.64
C TYR A 27 3.60 1.13 -10.32
N ASN A 28 4.20 0.25 -9.50
CA ASN A 28 4.70 0.52 -8.15
C ASN A 28 3.68 1.02 -7.11
N MET A 29 2.39 1.13 -7.42
CA MET A 29 1.38 1.74 -6.54
C MET A 29 1.38 1.10 -5.13
N VAL A 30 1.30 -0.23 -5.05
CA VAL A 30 1.29 -0.94 -3.77
C VAL A 30 2.60 -0.72 -2.99
N ARG A 31 3.75 -0.74 -3.67
CA ARG A 31 5.07 -0.56 -3.05
C ARG A 31 5.29 0.87 -2.52
N ILE A 32 4.72 1.87 -3.19
CA ILE A 32 4.76 3.28 -2.75
C ILE A 32 3.88 3.45 -1.50
N ILE A 33 2.69 2.85 -1.50
CA ILE A 33 1.79 2.86 -0.33
C ILE A 33 2.48 2.22 0.87
N VAL A 34 3.00 1.01 0.70
CA VAL A 34 3.74 0.29 1.76
C VAL A 34 4.93 1.11 2.25
N GLY A 35 5.71 1.70 1.33
CA GLY A 35 6.83 2.57 1.66
C GLY A 35 6.44 3.75 2.54
N THR A 36 5.36 4.43 2.17
CA THR A 36 4.83 5.57 2.93
C THR A 36 4.33 5.13 4.31
N LEU A 37 3.66 3.98 4.41
CA LEU A 37 3.21 3.42 5.69
C LEU A 37 4.37 3.03 6.60
N LEU A 38 5.50 2.56 6.04
CA LEU A 38 6.70 2.26 6.81
C LEU A 38 7.37 3.53 7.37
N GLU A 39 7.41 4.62 6.61
CA GLU A 39 7.91 5.91 7.10
C GLU A 39 7.07 6.44 8.27
N VAL A 40 5.74 6.24 8.22
CA VAL A 40 4.81 6.72 9.25
C VAL A 40 4.80 5.82 10.48
N GLY A 41 4.54 4.53 10.31
CA GLY A 41 4.31 3.61 11.43
C GLY A 41 5.53 2.80 11.86
N GLY A 42 6.46 2.50 10.94
CA GLY A 42 7.63 1.68 11.23
C GLY A 42 8.82 2.49 11.72
N LEU A 43 9.16 3.56 11.00
CA LEU A 43 10.33 4.41 11.28
C LEU A 43 9.97 5.68 12.06
N GLY A 44 8.71 6.13 12.01
CA GLY A 44 8.27 7.37 12.65
C GLY A 44 8.91 8.64 12.05
N THR A 45 9.47 8.55 10.85
CA THR A 45 10.14 9.65 10.15
C THR A 45 9.17 10.59 9.44
N ARG A 46 7.89 10.22 9.38
CA ARG A 46 6.80 11.00 8.78
C ARG A 46 5.58 10.97 9.69
N LYS A 47 4.82 12.06 9.74
CA LYS A 47 3.61 12.14 10.55
C LYS A 47 2.40 11.54 9.82
N PRO A 48 1.47 10.85 10.50
CA PRO A 48 0.28 10.27 9.87
C PRO A 48 -0.59 11.29 9.13
N GLU A 49 -0.65 12.53 9.62
CA GLU A 49 -1.47 13.60 9.05
C GLU A 49 -1.02 13.99 7.64
N GLU A 50 0.26 13.78 7.32
CA GLU A 50 0.83 14.07 6.00
C GLU A 50 0.31 13.11 4.90
N ILE A 51 -0.21 11.94 5.25
CA ILE A 51 -0.75 10.97 4.27
C ILE A 51 -1.93 11.59 3.50
N ALA A 52 -2.80 12.33 4.20
CA ALA A 52 -3.96 12.95 3.58
C ALA A 52 -3.53 13.98 2.52
N GLU A 53 -2.49 14.76 2.82
CA GLU A 53 -1.91 15.73 1.90
C GLU A 53 -1.28 15.04 0.67
N ILE A 54 -0.51 13.95 0.88
CA ILE A 54 0.10 13.17 -0.21
C ILE A 54 -0.98 12.65 -1.18
N ILE A 55 -2.09 12.15 -0.67
CA ILE A 55 -3.22 11.68 -1.49
C ILE A 55 -3.88 12.84 -2.24
N HIS A 56 -4.03 13.99 -1.58
CA HIS A 56 -4.69 15.17 -2.16
C HIS A 56 -3.88 15.80 -3.30
N VAL A 57 -2.57 15.95 -3.11
CA VAL A 57 -1.66 16.59 -4.08
C VAL A 57 -1.46 15.73 -5.32
N LYS A 58 -1.71 14.40 -5.24
CA LYS A 58 -1.55 13.43 -6.35
C LYS A 58 -0.15 13.44 -6.97
N ASP A 59 0.85 13.92 -6.22
CA ASP A 59 2.25 13.95 -6.64
C ASP A 59 3.01 12.80 -5.97
N ARG A 60 3.56 11.92 -6.81
CA ARG A 60 4.36 10.78 -6.37
C ARG A 60 5.64 11.19 -5.66
N SER A 61 6.21 12.37 -5.94
CA SER A 61 7.42 12.86 -5.29
C SER A 61 7.23 13.11 -3.79
N LYS A 62 5.98 13.32 -3.35
CA LYS A 62 5.61 13.57 -1.95
C LYS A 62 5.38 12.29 -1.16
N ALA A 63 5.17 11.16 -1.84
CA ALA A 63 5.01 9.86 -1.21
C ALA A 63 6.35 9.30 -0.71
N GLY A 64 6.28 8.32 0.19
CA GLY A 64 7.45 7.67 0.74
C GLY A 64 8.23 6.83 -0.28
N ASN A 65 9.45 6.45 0.11
CA ASN A 65 10.33 5.63 -0.71
C ASN A 65 9.67 4.32 -1.13
N THR A 66 9.92 3.87 -2.37
CA THR A 66 9.29 2.65 -2.88
C THR A 66 9.83 1.43 -2.14
N ALA A 67 8.97 0.69 -1.43
CA ALA A 67 9.37 -0.51 -0.69
C ALA A 67 10.07 -1.54 -1.60
N PRO A 68 11.02 -2.36 -1.11
CA PRO A 68 11.70 -3.37 -1.91
C PRO A 68 10.72 -4.31 -2.63
N ALA A 69 11.01 -4.67 -3.89
CA ALA A 69 10.18 -5.61 -4.65
C ALA A 69 10.43 -7.07 -4.22
N GLN A 70 11.70 -7.39 -3.96
CA GLN A 70 12.13 -8.75 -3.70
C GLN A 70 11.78 -9.16 -2.26
N GLY A 71 11.16 -10.33 -2.11
CA GLY A 71 10.90 -10.95 -0.81
C GLY A 71 9.73 -10.39 0.01
N GLY A 72 9.00 -9.37 -0.48
CA GLY A 72 7.95 -8.70 0.30
C GLY A 72 6.60 -8.49 -0.38
N LEU A 73 6.53 -8.53 -1.72
CA LEU A 73 5.27 -8.35 -2.45
C LEU A 73 4.85 -9.65 -3.14
N TYR A 74 3.63 -10.11 -2.85
CA TYR A 74 3.04 -11.28 -3.48
C TYR A 74 1.57 -11.02 -3.83
N LEU A 75 1.14 -11.55 -4.99
CA LEU A 75 -0.27 -11.55 -5.36
C LEU A 75 -0.95 -12.72 -4.64
N TRP A 76 -1.83 -12.41 -3.70
CA TRP A 76 -2.46 -13.44 -2.85
C TRP A 76 -3.73 -14.05 -3.47
N LYS A 77 -4.65 -13.21 -3.96
CA LYS A 77 -5.96 -13.67 -4.45
C LYS A 77 -6.49 -12.73 -5.53
N VAL A 78 -7.07 -13.34 -6.57
CA VAL A 78 -7.82 -12.64 -7.61
C VAL A 78 -9.28 -13.11 -7.52
N PHE A 79 -10.22 -12.17 -7.61
CA PHE A 79 -11.64 -12.48 -7.61
C PHE A 79 -12.15 -12.39 -9.04
N TYR A 80 -12.87 -13.42 -9.47
CA TYR A 80 -13.59 -13.45 -10.74
C TYR A 80 -15.08 -13.47 -10.42
N GLU A 81 -15.88 -12.74 -11.19
CA GLU A 81 -17.33 -12.90 -11.16
C GLU A 81 -17.66 -14.27 -11.76
N GLU A 82 -18.50 -15.06 -11.07
CA GLU A 82 -19.02 -16.29 -11.66
C GLU A 82 -19.91 -15.90 -12.84
N LYS A 83 -19.54 -16.36 -14.04
CA LYS A 83 -20.42 -16.26 -15.20
C LYS A 83 -21.61 -17.18 -14.96
N SER A 84 -22.75 -16.60 -14.61
CA SER A 84 -24.06 -17.27 -14.68
C SER A 84 -24.45 -17.51 -16.14
#